data_AF-A0A6F9B6D1-F1
#
_entry.id   AF-A0A6F9B6D1-F1
#
_cell.length_a   1.000
_cell.length_b   1.000
_cell.length_c   1.000
_cell.angle_alpha   90.00
_cell.angle_beta   90.00
_cell.angle_gamma   90.00
#
_symmetry.space_group_name_H-M   'P 1'
#
loop_
_entity.id
_entity.type
_entity.pdbx_description
1 polymer ?
#
loop_
_entity_poly.entity_id
_entity_poly.type
_entity_poly.pdbx_seq_one_letter_code
_entity_poly.pdbx_strand_id
1 'polypeptide(L)'
;MPPRKRTRPALGFLCCFGSSEPPEINLKDSVPLQLLEFSAPMPPAEELHARFSELVDELDLTDKNREAMFALPAEKKWQIYCSKKKMQTLFAFDEEEMEMRNKVVEDLKTALRTQPMRFVTRFIELDGLTCLLNFLRSMDYETSESRVHTSVIGCIKALMNNSQGRAHVLAHPQSINTISQSLRQDNVKTKVAVLEILGAVCLVPDGHKKVLQAMAHYQKYAAERTRFQTLLNELDRSTGRYRDEVNLKTAIMSFINAVLNAGAGEDNLEFRLHLRYEFLMLGIQPVIDKLRGHDNATLDRHLDFFEMVRNEDDSELAKRFDMTHVDTKSAGQMFELIKKKLNHTDAYPYLLSILQHCLQMPCEYINRY
;
A
#
# COMPACT_ATOMS: atom_id res chain seq x y z
N MET A 1 18.76 -22.35 20.50
CA MET A 1 17.73 -22.40 19.44
C MET A 1 17.04 -23.75 19.48
N PRO A 2 15.70 -23.77 19.54
CA PRO A 2 14.92 -24.71 18.75
C PRO A 2 13.93 -23.96 17.83
N PRO A 3 13.44 -24.61 16.75
CA PRO A 3 12.89 -23.92 15.58
C PRO A 3 11.39 -23.59 15.74
N ARG A 4 11.03 -22.36 15.37
CA ARG A 4 9.64 -21.88 15.23
C ARG A 4 9.00 -22.55 13.99
N LYS A 5 7.99 -23.39 14.22
CA LYS A 5 7.15 -23.99 13.16
C LYS A 5 6.33 -22.89 12.46
N ARG A 6 6.32 -22.96 11.12
CA ARG A 6 5.53 -22.12 10.19
C ARG A 6 4.04 -22.33 10.41
N THR A 7 3.29 -21.27 10.68
CA THR A 7 1.83 -21.23 10.57
C THR A 7 1.43 -21.10 9.10
N ARG A 8 0.67 -22.07 8.59
CA ARG A 8 -0.03 -22.04 7.29
C ARG A 8 -1.42 -21.41 7.50
N PRO A 9 -2.03 -20.78 6.46
CA PRO A 9 -3.37 -20.22 6.58
C PRO A 9 -4.37 -21.38 6.70
N ALA A 10 -5.11 -21.40 7.81
CA ALA A 10 -6.17 -22.36 8.04
C ALA A 10 -7.37 -21.99 7.16
N LEU A 11 -7.71 -22.84 6.19
CA LEU A 11 -9.06 -22.91 5.64
C LEU A 11 -10.01 -23.26 6.80
N GLY A 12 -11.01 -22.41 7.04
CA GLY A 12 -11.88 -22.37 8.22
C GLY A 12 -12.84 -23.54 8.41
N PHE A 13 -12.44 -24.79 8.08
CA PHE A 13 -13.31 -25.97 8.14
C PHE A 13 -12.97 -26.95 9.28
N LEU A 14 -11.86 -26.77 10.01
CA LEU A 14 -11.28 -27.82 10.87
C LEU A 14 -11.22 -27.52 12.37
N CYS A 15 -11.87 -26.46 12.87
CA CYS A 15 -11.78 -26.08 14.29
C CYS A 15 -12.75 -26.82 15.25
N CYS A 16 -13.60 -27.73 14.74
CA CYS A 16 -14.76 -28.23 15.51
C CYS A 16 -14.58 -29.61 16.19
N PHE A 17 -13.38 -30.19 16.24
CA PHE A 17 -13.20 -31.57 16.74
C PHE A 17 -12.55 -31.68 18.14
N GLY A 18 -12.42 -30.57 18.88
CA GLY A 18 -11.71 -30.53 20.17
C GLY A 18 -12.56 -30.34 21.43
N SER A 19 -13.85 -30.00 21.31
CA SER A 19 -14.75 -29.76 22.45
C SER A 19 -16.11 -30.41 22.21
N SER A 20 -16.73 -30.95 23.27
CA SER A 20 -18.08 -31.54 23.26
C SER A 20 -19.20 -30.51 23.17
N GLU A 21 -18.87 -29.21 23.16
CA GLU A 21 -19.83 -28.13 22.94
C GLU A 21 -19.51 -27.44 21.59
N PRO A 22 -20.54 -27.24 20.74
CA PRO A 22 -20.39 -26.49 19.50
C PRO A 22 -20.10 -25.01 19.81
N PRO A 23 -19.23 -24.33 19.04
CA PRO A 23 -18.99 -22.91 19.24
C PRO A 23 -20.28 -22.12 18.95
N GLU A 24 -20.70 -21.28 19.90
CA GLU A 24 -21.84 -20.39 19.73
C GLU A 24 -21.51 -19.30 18.68
N ILE A 25 -22.18 -19.36 17.53
CA ILE A 25 -22.14 -18.30 16.52
C ILE A 25 -23.20 -17.27 16.89
N ASN A 26 -22.78 -16.15 17.48
CA ASN A 26 -23.67 -15.05 17.83
C ASN A 26 -23.87 -14.14 16.60
N LEU A 27 -24.83 -14.49 15.74
CA LEU A 27 -25.24 -13.66 14.59
C LEU A 27 -26.06 -12.47 15.10
N LYS A 28 -25.43 -11.29 15.19
CA LYS A 28 -26.12 -10.03 15.53
C LYS A 28 -26.86 -9.37 14.36
N ASP A 29 -26.81 -9.95 13.16
CA ASP A 29 -27.52 -9.43 11.99
C ASP A 29 -28.51 -10.48 11.47
N SER A 30 -29.79 -10.10 11.44
CA SER A 30 -30.95 -10.92 11.11
C SER A 30 -31.03 -11.23 9.61
N VAL A 31 -30.12 -12.03 9.09
CA VAL A 31 -30.28 -12.72 7.80
C VAL A 31 -30.66 -14.17 8.10
N PRO A 32 -31.84 -14.67 7.70
CA PRO A 32 -32.20 -16.06 7.92
C PRO A 32 -31.22 -16.97 7.19
N LEU A 33 -30.62 -17.93 7.90
CA LEU A 33 -29.82 -18.99 7.28
C LEU A 33 -30.73 -19.77 6.33
N GLN A 34 -30.44 -19.70 5.03
CA GLN A 34 -31.21 -20.40 4.01
C GLN A 34 -30.86 -21.89 4.02
N LEU A 35 -31.86 -22.75 4.18
CA LEU A 35 -31.68 -24.20 4.11
C LEU A 35 -31.14 -24.56 2.72
N LEU A 36 -29.95 -25.17 2.67
CA LEU A 36 -29.36 -25.66 1.44
C LEU A 36 -30.13 -26.90 0.97
N GLU A 37 -31.08 -26.72 0.05
CA GLU A 37 -31.70 -27.84 -0.65
C GLU A 37 -30.73 -28.37 -1.73
N PHE A 38 -30.32 -29.63 -1.56
CA PHE A 38 -29.48 -30.33 -2.53
C PHE A 38 -30.39 -31.00 -3.56
N SER A 39 -30.52 -30.38 -4.75
CA SER A 39 -31.47 -30.81 -5.79
C SER A 39 -31.01 -32.00 -6.64
N ALA A 40 -29.80 -32.55 -6.42
CA ALA A 40 -29.29 -33.69 -7.18
C ALA A 40 -29.55 -35.02 -6.45
N PRO A 41 -30.18 -36.02 -7.11
CA PRO A 41 -30.41 -37.33 -6.52
C PRO A 41 -29.08 -38.01 -6.16
N MET A 42 -29.04 -38.70 -5.02
CA MET A 42 -27.86 -39.42 -4.57
C MET A 42 -27.51 -40.56 -5.54
N PRO A 43 -26.27 -40.64 -6.04
CA PRO A 43 -25.86 -41.68 -6.97
C PRO A 43 -25.74 -43.06 -6.28
N PRO A 44 -25.59 -44.16 -7.05
CA PRO A 44 -25.35 -45.49 -6.50
C PRO A 44 -24.12 -45.53 -5.57
N ALA A 45 -24.12 -46.48 -4.62
CA ALA A 45 -23.12 -46.54 -3.54
C ALA A 45 -21.66 -46.58 -4.03
N GLU A 46 -21.39 -47.29 -5.13
CA GLU A 46 -20.04 -47.38 -5.73
C GLU A 46 -19.58 -46.02 -6.28
N GLU A 47 -20.47 -45.30 -6.96
CA GLU A 47 -20.18 -43.98 -7.54
C GLU A 47 -20.05 -42.91 -6.46
N LEU A 48 -20.89 -42.96 -5.42
CA LEU A 48 -20.77 -42.09 -4.25
C LEU A 48 -19.44 -42.30 -3.53
N HIS A 49 -19.04 -43.56 -3.34
CA HIS A 49 -17.77 -43.89 -2.70
C HIS A 49 -16.58 -43.36 -3.49
N ALA A 50 -16.58 -43.54 -4.81
CA ALA A 50 -15.52 -43.03 -5.69
C ALA A 50 -15.39 -41.49 -5.60
N ARG A 51 -16.51 -40.77 -5.75
CA ARG A 51 -16.56 -39.30 -5.67
C ARG A 51 -16.16 -38.76 -4.30
N PHE A 52 -16.59 -39.43 -3.24
CA PHE A 52 -16.24 -39.02 -1.88
C PHE A 52 -14.78 -39.34 -1.54
N SER A 53 -14.22 -40.43 -2.09
CA SER A 53 -12.80 -40.76 -1.91
C SER A 53 -11.90 -39.68 -2.50
N GLU A 54 -12.17 -39.25 -3.73
CA GLU A 54 -11.46 -38.14 -4.38
C GLU A 54 -11.51 -36.87 -3.51
N LEU A 55 -12.69 -36.52 -2.99
CA LEU A 55 -12.84 -35.39 -2.08
C LEU A 55 -12.01 -35.51 -0.81
N VAL A 56 -11.95 -36.70 -0.21
CA VAL A 56 -11.20 -36.97 1.03
C VAL A 56 -9.69 -36.94 0.79
N ASP A 57 -9.25 -37.47 -0.35
CA ASP A 57 -7.84 -37.47 -0.74
C ASP A 57 -7.34 -36.03 -1.02
N GLU A 58 -8.19 -35.14 -1.54
CA GLU A 58 -7.89 -33.70 -1.68
C GLU A 58 -7.73 -32.95 -0.34
N LEU A 59 -8.28 -33.47 0.76
CA LEU A 59 -8.29 -32.78 2.06
C LEU A 59 -7.01 -33.00 2.90
N ASP A 60 -6.06 -33.82 2.43
CA ASP A 60 -4.78 -34.12 3.10
C ASP A 60 -4.94 -34.43 4.60
N LEU A 61 -5.87 -35.32 4.92
CA LEU A 61 -6.26 -35.69 6.29
C LEU A 61 -5.33 -36.77 6.86
N THR A 62 -5.15 -36.78 8.18
CA THR A 62 -4.52 -37.90 8.90
C THR A 62 -5.35 -39.18 8.77
N ASP A 63 -4.73 -40.35 8.83
CA ASP A 63 -5.40 -41.66 8.68
C ASP A 63 -6.62 -41.80 9.60
N LYS A 64 -6.51 -41.34 10.86
CA LYS A 64 -7.61 -41.35 11.84
C LYS A 64 -8.79 -40.48 11.41
N ASN A 65 -8.55 -39.31 10.83
CA ASN A 65 -9.59 -38.41 10.36
C ASN A 65 -10.19 -38.88 9.03
N ARG A 66 -9.38 -39.53 8.19
CA ARG A 66 -9.83 -40.20 6.96
C ARG A 66 -10.79 -41.34 7.27
N GLU A 67 -10.46 -42.21 8.21
CA GLU A 67 -11.34 -43.29 8.69
C GLU A 67 -12.67 -42.74 9.23
N ALA A 68 -12.63 -41.67 10.02
CA ALA A 68 -13.83 -41.02 10.54
C ALA A 68 -14.73 -40.45 9.42
N MET A 69 -14.15 -39.90 8.35
CA MET A 69 -14.89 -39.44 7.17
C MET A 69 -15.56 -40.60 6.42
N PHE A 70 -14.87 -41.72 6.27
CA PHE A 70 -15.44 -42.92 5.62
C PHE A 70 -16.43 -43.68 6.50
N ALA A 71 -16.45 -43.47 7.82
CA ALA A 71 -17.45 -44.04 8.73
C ALA A 71 -18.82 -43.32 8.66
N LEU A 72 -18.93 -42.19 7.96
CA LEU A 72 -20.17 -41.44 7.85
C LEU A 72 -21.25 -42.19 7.02
N PRO A 73 -22.55 -42.01 7.34
CA PRO A 73 -23.67 -42.45 6.51
C PRO A 73 -23.60 -41.88 5.09
N ALA A 74 -24.14 -42.61 4.11
CA ALA A 74 -24.11 -42.25 2.69
C ALA A 74 -24.71 -40.85 2.44
N GLU A 75 -25.81 -40.53 3.12
CA GLU A 75 -26.50 -39.23 3.01
C GLU A 75 -25.60 -38.08 3.43
N LYS A 76 -24.82 -38.25 4.51
CA LYS A 76 -23.89 -37.22 5.00
C LYS A 76 -22.70 -37.05 4.06
N LYS A 77 -22.16 -38.15 3.52
CA LYS A 77 -21.09 -38.10 2.52
C LYS A 77 -21.52 -37.36 1.26
N TRP A 78 -22.75 -37.62 0.79
CA TRP A 78 -23.33 -36.94 -0.35
C TRP A 78 -23.55 -35.44 -0.10
N GLN A 79 -24.07 -35.06 1.07
CA GLN A 79 -24.24 -33.66 1.45
C GLN A 79 -22.90 -32.89 1.49
N ILE A 80 -21.87 -33.49 2.08
CA ILE A 80 -20.52 -32.89 2.14
C ILE A 80 -19.96 -32.70 0.73
N TYR A 81 -20.07 -33.71 -0.13
CA TYR A 81 -19.62 -33.64 -1.52
C TYR A 81 -20.35 -32.54 -2.31
N CYS A 82 -21.68 -32.51 -2.23
CA CYS A 82 -22.49 -31.49 -2.90
C CYS A 82 -22.20 -30.08 -2.38
N SER A 83 -21.97 -29.91 -1.08
CA SER A 83 -21.60 -28.62 -0.48
C SER A 83 -20.25 -28.12 -1.02
N LYS A 84 -19.22 -28.97 -1.03
CA LYS A 84 -17.91 -28.63 -1.61
C LYS A 84 -18.00 -28.30 -3.09
N LYS A 85 -18.72 -29.11 -3.87
CA LYS A 85 -18.89 -28.90 -5.30
C LYS A 85 -19.62 -27.59 -5.62
N LYS A 86 -20.71 -27.29 -4.89
CA LYS A 86 -21.44 -26.02 -5.05
C LYS A 86 -20.57 -24.82 -4.69
N MET A 87 -19.76 -24.93 -3.63
CA MET A 87 -18.81 -23.90 -3.23
C MET A 87 -17.72 -23.68 -4.29
N GLN A 88 -17.14 -24.75 -4.83
CA GLN A 88 -16.19 -24.68 -5.94
C GLN A 88 -16.81 -24.06 -7.19
N THR A 89 -18.05 -24.42 -7.54
CA THR A 89 -18.76 -23.82 -8.69
C THR A 89 -19.04 -22.33 -8.46
N LEU A 90 -19.40 -21.94 -7.24
CA LEU A 90 -19.62 -20.54 -6.89
C LEU A 90 -18.33 -19.73 -7.02
N PHE A 91 -17.21 -20.24 -6.46
CA PHE A 91 -15.90 -19.60 -6.61
C PHE A 91 -15.42 -19.53 -8.06
N ALA A 92 -15.68 -20.57 -8.87
CA ALA A 92 -15.33 -20.54 -10.29
C ALA A 92 -16.13 -19.49 -11.06
N PHE A 93 -17.42 -19.33 -10.75
CA PHE A 93 -18.27 -18.29 -11.34
C PHE A 93 -17.78 -16.88 -10.96
N ASP A 94 -17.44 -16.67 -9.68
CA ASP A 94 -16.92 -15.39 -9.19
C ASP A 94 -15.56 -15.03 -9.84
N GLU A 95 -14.68 -16.01 -10.05
CA GLU A 95 -13.40 -15.81 -10.75
C GLU A 95 -13.60 -15.46 -12.23
N GLU A 96 -14.50 -16.15 -12.94
CA GLU A 96 -14.82 -15.84 -14.35
C GLU A 96 -15.43 -14.44 -14.51
N GLU A 97 -16.33 -14.04 -13.60
CA GLU A 97 -16.90 -12.69 -13.59
C GLU A 97 -15.83 -11.63 -13.34
N MET A 98 -14.95 -11.85 -12.37
CA MET A 98 -13.83 -10.93 -12.09
C MET A 98 -12.87 -10.80 -13.26
N GLU A 99 -12.55 -11.89 -13.96
CA GLU A 99 -11.70 -11.84 -15.14
C GLU A 99 -12.39 -11.11 -16.30
N MET A 100 -13.71 -11.29 -16.47
CA MET A 100 -14.48 -10.53 -17.45
C MET A 100 -14.48 -9.03 -17.15
N ARG A 101 -14.70 -8.64 -15.89
CA ARG A 101 -14.60 -7.24 -15.43
C ARG A 101 -13.20 -6.68 -15.69
N ASN A 102 -12.16 -7.44 -15.37
CA ASN A 102 -10.77 -7.05 -15.60
C ASN A 102 -10.50 -6.81 -17.08
N LYS A 103 -10.98 -7.71 -17.96
CA LYS A 103 -10.82 -7.58 -19.41
C LYS A 103 -11.44 -6.30 -19.95
N VAL A 104 -12.66 -5.95 -19.52
CA VAL A 104 -13.33 -4.70 -19.95
C VAL A 104 -12.48 -3.47 -19.58
N VAL A 105 -11.92 -3.43 -18.37
CA VAL A 105 -11.08 -2.31 -17.92
C VAL A 105 -9.74 -2.29 -18.66
N GLU A 106 -9.14 -3.45 -18.93
CA GLU A 106 -7.90 -3.56 -19.70
C GLU A 106 -8.07 -3.10 -21.16
N ASP A 107 -9.20 -3.41 -21.78
CA ASP A 107 -9.55 -2.94 -23.12
C ASP A 107 -9.72 -1.41 -23.12
N LEU A 108 -10.37 -0.84 -22.10
CA LEU A 108 -10.46 0.61 -21.90
C LEU A 108 -9.07 1.25 -21.72
N LYS A 109 -8.21 0.67 -20.87
CA LYS A 109 -6.83 1.13 -20.67
C LYS A 109 -6.07 1.16 -21.98
N THR A 110 -6.20 0.11 -22.77
CA THR A 110 -5.57 0.01 -24.08
C THR A 110 -6.12 1.07 -25.02
N ALA A 111 -7.44 1.26 -25.07
CA ALA A 111 -8.07 2.26 -25.91
C ALA A 111 -7.63 3.69 -25.55
N LEU A 112 -7.58 4.05 -24.26
CA LEU A 112 -7.10 5.36 -23.80
C LEU A 112 -5.65 5.65 -24.21
N ARG A 113 -4.84 4.61 -24.42
CA ARG A 113 -3.44 4.72 -24.84
C ARG A 113 -3.27 4.73 -26.36
N THR A 114 -4.02 3.90 -27.09
CA THR A 114 -3.75 3.63 -28.52
C THR A 114 -4.75 4.26 -29.48
N GLN A 115 -5.96 4.61 -29.03
CA GLN A 115 -6.95 5.24 -29.91
C GLN A 115 -6.60 6.71 -30.19
N PRO A 116 -7.08 7.27 -31.31
CA PRO A 116 -6.81 8.67 -31.65
C PRO A 116 -7.36 9.63 -30.60
N MET A 117 -6.78 10.84 -30.52
CA MET A 117 -7.15 11.89 -29.55
C MET A 117 -8.66 12.09 -29.38
N ARG A 118 -9.44 12.00 -30.47
CA ARG A 118 -10.92 12.10 -30.43
C ARG A 118 -11.57 11.15 -29.42
N PHE A 119 -11.01 9.96 -29.21
CA PHE A 119 -11.50 9.00 -28.22
C PHE A 119 -11.28 9.54 -26.80
N VAL A 120 -10.09 10.07 -26.52
CA VAL A 120 -9.74 10.66 -25.23
C VAL A 120 -10.62 11.88 -24.93
N THR A 121 -10.78 12.78 -25.91
CA THR A 121 -11.68 13.94 -25.76
C THR A 121 -13.11 13.48 -25.47
N ARG A 122 -13.62 12.51 -26.23
CA ARG A 122 -14.97 11.99 -26.02
C ARG A 122 -15.15 11.31 -24.66
N PHE A 123 -14.14 10.57 -24.21
CA PHE A 123 -14.13 9.94 -22.89
C PHE A 123 -14.21 11.00 -21.77
N ILE A 124 -13.47 12.10 -21.92
CA ILE A 124 -13.49 13.22 -20.97
C ILE A 124 -14.86 13.92 -20.98
N GLU A 125 -15.41 14.23 -22.16
CA GLU A 125 -16.73 14.85 -22.32
C GLU A 125 -17.88 14.04 -21.69
N LEU A 126 -17.70 12.73 -21.59
CA LEU A 126 -18.66 11.80 -20.99
C LEU A 126 -18.35 11.50 -19.51
N ASP A 127 -17.62 12.38 -18.83
CA ASP A 127 -17.25 12.25 -17.41
C ASP A 127 -16.52 10.94 -17.08
N GLY A 128 -15.80 10.36 -18.06
CA GLY A 128 -15.15 9.07 -17.89
C GLY A 128 -14.15 9.03 -16.74
N LEU A 129 -13.40 10.12 -16.51
CA LEU A 129 -12.51 10.23 -15.35
C LEU A 129 -13.29 10.14 -14.04
N THR A 130 -14.40 10.86 -13.91
CA THR A 130 -15.25 10.88 -12.72
C THR A 130 -15.79 9.48 -12.41
N CYS A 131 -16.21 8.75 -13.45
CA CYS A 131 -16.63 7.35 -13.33
C CYS A 131 -15.50 6.45 -12.78
N LEU A 132 -14.29 6.56 -13.31
CA LEU A 132 -13.14 5.80 -12.80
C LEU A 132 -12.83 6.15 -11.34
N LEU A 133 -12.85 7.43 -10.98
CA LEU A 133 -12.59 7.89 -9.60
C LEU A 133 -13.67 7.42 -8.62
N ASN A 134 -14.94 7.46 -9.02
CA ASN A 134 -16.03 6.95 -8.19
C ASN A 134 -15.92 5.44 -7.99
N PHE A 135 -15.58 4.70 -9.06
CA PHE A 135 -15.33 3.27 -8.96
C PHE A 135 -14.20 2.97 -7.98
N LEU A 136 -13.07 3.69 -8.05
CA LEU A 136 -11.97 3.54 -7.07
C LEU A 136 -12.41 3.73 -5.61
N ARG A 137 -13.38 4.60 -5.35
CA ARG A 137 -13.88 4.88 -3.99
C ARG A 137 -14.87 3.84 -3.48
N SER A 138 -15.57 3.16 -4.38
CA SER A 138 -16.65 2.25 -4.05
C SER A 138 -16.28 0.78 -4.24
N MET A 139 -15.00 0.45 -4.45
CA MET A 139 -14.57 -0.95 -4.53
C MET A 139 -14.78 -1.64 -3.19
N ASP A 140 -15.29 -2.86 -3.25
CA ASP A 140 -15.20 -3.80 -2.15
C ASP A 140 -13.75 -4.30 -2.00
N TYR A 141 -13.51 -5.04 -0.92
CA TYR A 141 -12.18 -5.56 -0.60
C TYR A 141 -11.64 -6.50 -1.69
N GLU A 142 -12.49 -7.36 -2.25
CA GLU A 142 -12.07 -8.31 -3.28
C GLU A 142 -11.66 -7.59 -4.57
N THR A 143 -12.47 -6.62 -5.04
CA THR A 143 -12.11 -5.82 -6.22
C THR A 143 -10.87 -4.98 -5.95
N SER A 144 -10.73 -4.39 -4.75
CA SER A 144 -9.61 -3.50 -4.41
C SER A 144 -8.26 -4.21 -4.35
N GLU A 145 -8.24 -5.51 -4.02
CA GLU A 145 -7.03 -6.35 -4.06
C GLU A 145 -6.82 -7.05 -5.42
N SER A 146 -7.84 -7.05 -6.28
CA SER A 146 -7.79 -7.70 -7.60
C SER A 146 -6.99 -6.91 -8.65
N ARG A 147 -6.83 -7.54 -9.83
CA ARG A 147 -6.24 -6.89 -11.02
C ARG A 147 -7.10 -5.76 -11.55
N VAL A 148 -8.41 -5.79 -11.33
CA VAL A 148 -9.34 -4.75 -11.79
C VAL A 148 -8.90 -3.38 -11.29
N HIS A 149 -8.54 -3.28 -10.00
CA HIS A 149 -8.02 -2.04 -9.42
C HIS A 149 -6.74 -1.57 -10.12
N THR A 150 -5.77 -2.47 -10.33
CA THR A 150 -4.54 -2.14 -11.06
C THR A 150 -4.85 -1.62 -12.47
N SER A 151 -5.80 -2.25 -13.16
CA SER A 151 -6.24 -1.87 -14.52
C SER A 151 -6.89 -0.48 -14.54
N VAL A 152 -7.70 -0.14 -13.53
CA VAL A 152 -8.31 1.20 -13.37
C VAL A 152 -7.26 2.29 -13.15
N ILE A 153 -6.27 2.04 -12.27
CA ILE A 153 -5.12 2.95 -12.12
C ILE A 153 -4.36 3.06 -13.44
N GLY A 154 -4.23 1.97 -14.18
CA GLY A 154 -3.67 1.93 -15.53
C GLY A 154 -4.41 2.82 -16.52
N CYS A 155 -5.75 2.87 -16.49
CA CYS A 155 -6.55 3.78 -17.31
C CYS A 155 -6.21 5.25 -17.01
N ILE A 156 -6.10 5.60 -15.73
CA ILE A 156 -5.72 6.97 -15.31
C ILE A 156 -4.29 7.28 -15.77
N LYS A 157 -3.34 6.34 -15.61
CA LYS A 157 -1.97 6.49 -16.10
C LYS A 157 -1.93 6.73 -17.61
N ALA A 158 -2.71 5.96 -18.39
CA ALA A 158 -2.82 6.15 -19.83
C ALA A 158 -3.39 7.52 -20.19
N LEU A 159 -4.42 7.97 -19.49
CA LEU A 159 -5.02 9.29 -19.67
C LEU A 159 -4.01 10.42 -19.39
N MET A 160 -3.13 10.26 -18.40
CA MET A 160 -2.11 11.26 -18.05
C MET A 160 -0.95 11.36 -19.03
N ASN A 161 -0.73 10.34 -19.86
CA ASN A 161 0.24 10.41 -20.96
C ASN A 161 -0.24 11.30 -22.11
N ASN A 162 -1.48 11.76 -22.07
CA ASN A 162 -2.07 12.71 -23.00
C ASN A 162 -2.11 14.13 -22.38
N SER A 163 -1.80 15.19 -23.14
CA SER A 163 -1.81 16.56 -22.61
C SER A 163 -3.18 17.02 -22.11
N GLN A 164 -4.25 16.73 -22.87
CA GLN A 164 -5.64 17.05 -22.48
C GLN A 164 -6.09 16.20 -21.30
N GLY A 165 -5.81 14.90 -21.35
CA GLY A 165 -6.12 13.98 -20.24
C GLY A 165 -5.40 14.37 -18.94
N ARG A 166 -4.12 14.72 -19.02
CA ARG A 166 -3.34 15.23 -17.88
C ARG A 166 -3.93 16.52 -17.31
N ALA A 167 -4.25 17.50 -18.16
CA ALA A 167 -4.86 18.75 -17.73
C ALA A 167 -6.20 18.48 -17.00
N HIS A 168 -7.03 17.59 -17.54
CA HIS A 168 -8.30 17.22 -16.93
C HIS A 168 -8.13 16.51 -15.57
N VAL A 169 -7.18 15.57 -15.47
CA VAL A 169 -6.85 14.91 -14.20
C VAL A 169 -6.38 15.92 -13.16
N LEU A 170 -5.49 16.84 -13.51
CA LEU A 170 -4.98 17.85 -12.58
C LEU A 170 -6.04 18.88 -12.18
N ALA A 171 -6.97 19.22 -13.07
CA ALA A 171 -8.07 20.15 -12.79
C ALA A 171 -9.11 19.54 -11.82
N HIS A 172 -9.32 18.22 -11.86
CA HIS A 172 -10.31 17.56 -11.00
C HIS A 172 -9.91 17.64 -9.51
N PRO A 173 -10.73 18.22 -8.61
CA PRO A 173 -10.32 18.54 -7.23
C PRO A 173 -9.88 17.35 -6.37
N GLN A 174 -10.46 16.18 -6.61
CA GLN A 174 -10.25 14.99 -5.78
C GLN A 174 -9.46 13.88 -6.49
N SER A 175 -8.97 14.10 -7.72
CA SER A 175 -8.34 13.04 -8.51
C SER A 175 -7.10 12.49 -7.82
N ILE A 176 -6.13 13.36 -7.52
CA ILE A 176 -4.85 13.00 -6.91
C ILE A 176 -5.06 12.41 -5.50
N ASN A 177 -6.03 12.95 -4.74
CA ASN A 177 -6.40 12.40 -3.43
C ASN A 177 -6.97 10.98 -3.53
N THR A 178 -7.80 10.70 -4.54
CA THR A 178 -8.41 9.37 -4.74
C THR A 178 -7.35 8.38 -5.23
N ILE A 179 -6.45 8.82 -6.11
CA ILE A 179 -5.32 8.02 -6.58
C ILE A 179 -4.40 7.66 -5.40
N SER A 180 -4.06 8.61 -4.52
CA SER A 180 -3.17 8.33 -3.37
C SER A 180 -3.78 7.36 -2.35
N GLN A 181 -5.10 7.31 -2.17
CA GLN A 181 -5.78 6.32 -1.32
C GLN A 181 -5.49 4.88 -1.72
N SER A 182 -5.20 4.64 -3.00
CA SER A 182 -4.90 3.32 -3.54
C SER A 182 -3.57 2.74 -3.02
N LEU A 183 -2.72 3.56 -2.37
CA LEU A 183 -1.52 3.10 -1.65
C LEU A 183 -1.83 2.20 -0.44
N ARG A 184 -3.07 2.22 0.07
CA ARG A 184 -3.49 1.42 1.23
C ARG A 184 -3.61 -0.07 0.95
N GLN A 185 -3.88 -0.46 -0.29
CA GLN A 185 -4.11 -1.87 -0.67
C GLN A 185 -2.82 -2.68 -0.59
N ASP A 186 -2.86 -4.02 -0.57
CA ASP A 186 -1.64 -4.85 -0.49
C ASP A 186 -1.01 -5.15 -1.85
N ASN A 187 -1.76 -4.98 -2.94
CA ASN A 187 -1.31 -5.23 -4.30
C ASN A 187 -0.13 -4.33 -4.73
N VAL A 188 1.04 -4.94 -4.88
CA VAL A 188 2.31 -4.28 -5.24
C VAL A 188 2.22 -3.54 -6.58
N LYS A 189 1.58 -4.14 -7.60
CA LYS A 189 1.50 -3.54 -8.94
C LYS A 189 0.67 -2.26 -8.92
N THR A 190 -0.41 -2.26 -8.15
CA THR A 190 -1.23 -1.05 -7.92
C THR A 190 -0.39 0.03 -7.25
N LYS A 191 0.34 -0.28 -6.16
CA LYS A 191 1.21 0.70 -5.48
C LYS A 191 2.25 1.30 -6.41
N VAL A 192 2.94 0.47 -7.18
CA VAL A 192 3.93 0.92 -8.18
C VAL A 192 3.29 1.90 -9.16
N ALA A 193 2.15 1.54 -9.75
CA ALA A 193 1.46 2.39 -10.73
C ALA A 193 1.02 3.74 -10.12
N VAL A 194 0.55 3.72 -8.86
CA VAL A 194 0.19 4.94 -8.12
C VAL A 194 1.42 5.82 -7.89
N LEU A 195 2.54 5.25 -7.43
CA LEU A 195 3.78 5.99 -7.19
C LEU A 195 4.37 6.58 -8.45
N GLU A 196 4.31 5.87 -9.58
CA GLU A 196 4.71 6.40 -10.89
C GLU A 196 3.85 7.59 -11.32
N ILE A 197 2.53 7.52 -11.11
CA ILE A 197 1.63 8.65 -11.36
C ILE A 197 2.01 9.83 -10.46
N LEU A 198 2.09 9.64 -9.15
CA LEU A 198 2.36 10.73 -8.21
C LEU A 198 3.75 11.35 -8.44
N GLY A 199 4.76 10.51 -8.72
CA GLY A 199 6.10 10.97 -9.07
C GLY A 199 6.13 11.80 -10.35
N ALA A 200 5.41 11.38 -11.39
CA ALA A 200 5.28 12.17 -12.63
C ALA A 200 4.51 13.49 -12.39
N VAL A 201 3.49 13.49 -11.51
CA VAL A 201 2.77 14.72 -11.15
C VAL A 201 3.66 15.71 -10.40
N CYS A 202 4.65 15.27 -9.63
CA CYS A 202 5.60 16.19 -9.02
C CYS A 202 6.37 17.03 -10.05
N LEU A 203 6.55 16.53 -11.28
CA LEU A 203 7.36 17.16 -12.32
C LEU A 203 6.58 18.14 -13.22
N VAL A 204 5.27 18.31 -13.01
CA VAL A 204 4.44 19.21 -13.83
C VAL A 204 4.03 20.46 -13.05
N PRO A 205 3.74 21.59 -13.74
CA PRO A 205 3.32 22.82 -13.08
C PRO A 205 2.15 22.61 -12.11
N ASP A 206 2.23 23.19 -10.91
CA ASP A 206 1.30 23.04 -9.78
C ASP A 206 1.08 21.60 -9.26
N GLY A 207 1.67 20.59 -9.89
CA GLY A 207 1.46 19.19 -9.55
C GLY A 207 2.13 18.80 -8.24
N HIS A 208 3.36 19.27 -7.99
CA HIS A 208 4.09 19.00 -6.75
C HIS A 208 3.31 19.37 -5.48
N LYS A 209 2.72 20.58 -5.45
CA LYS A 209 1.86 21.03 -4.35
C LYS A 209 0.64 20.12 -4.17
N LYS A 210 0.00 19.71 -5.27
CA LYS A 210 -1.15 18.79 -5.24
C LYS A 210 -0.77 17.43 -4.67
N VAL A 211 0.42 16.90 -5.00
CA VAL A 211 0.92 15.63 -4.44
C VAL A 211 1.13 15.75 -2.93
N LEU A 212 1.78 16.79 -2.45
CA LEU A 212 1.99 16.99 -1.01
C LEU A 212 0.66 17.15 -0.24
N GLN A 213 -0.31 17.84 -0.83
CA GLN A 213 -1.68 17.94 -0.30
C GLN A 213 -2.38 16.57 -0.30
N ALA A 214 -2.21 15.78 -1.35
CA ALA A 214 -2.78 14.44 -1.44
C ALA A 214 -2.15 13.46 -0.44
N MET A 215 -0.86 13.61 -0.12
CA MET A 215 -0.21 12.82 0.93
C MET A 215 -0.67 13.25 2.33
N ALA A 216 -0.88 14.56 2.57
CA ALA A 216 -1.50 15.04 3.80
C ALA A 216 -2.97 14.57 3.95
N HIS A 217 -3.70 14.46 2.83
CA HIS A 217 -5.02 13.83 2.81
C HIS A 217 -4.93 12.33 3.10
N TYR A 218 -3.99 11.62 2.46
CA TYR A 218 -3.74 10.20 2.67
C TYR A 218 -3.41 9.89 4.13
N GLN A 219 -2.62 10.74 4.80
CA GLN A 219 -2.34 10.64 6.23
C GLN A 219 -3.62 10.46 7.07
N LYS A 220 -4.62 11.32 6.84
CA LYS A 220 -5.90 11.27 7.55
C LYS A 220 -6.71 10.03 7.16
N TYR A 221 -6.72 9.70 5.87
CA TYR A 221 -7.45 8.55 5.34
C TYR A 221 -6.92 7.21 5.85
N ALA A 222 -5.60 7.06 5.90
CA ALA A 222 -4.92 5.85 6.38
C ALA A 222 -4.72 5.83 7.91
N ALA A 223 -5.19 6.87 8.61
CA ALA A 223 -4.98 7.06 10.05
C ALA A 223 -3.50 6.98 10.46
N GLU A 224 -2.62 7.53 9.62
CA GLU A 224 -1.19 7.56 9.87
C GLU A 224 -0.81 8.75 10.75
N ARG A 225 0.19 8.53 11.62
CA ARG A 225 0.73 9.61 12.46
C ARG A 225 1.37 10.72 11.62
N THR A 226 2.03 10.37 10.52
CA THR A 226 2.68 11.29 9.57
C THR A 226 2.43 10.82 8.14
N ARG A 227 2.44 11.76 7.17
CA ARG A 227 1.98 11.53 5.79
C ARG A 227 2.81 10.58 4.92
N PHE A 228 3.97 10.12 5.40
CA PHE A 228 4.85 9.21 4.67
C PHE A 228 5.13 7.92 5.43
N GLN A 229 4.40 7.63 6.51
CA GLN A 229 4.69 6.50 7.38
C GLN A 229 4.55 5.16 6.65
N THR A 230 3.42 4.90 5.98
CA THR A 230 3.23 3.62 5.26
C THR A 230 4.22 3.48 4.11
N LEU A 231 4.53 4.57 3.43
CA LEU A 231 5.51 4.56 2.35
C LEU A 231 6.88 4.07 2.83
N LEU A 232 7.34 4.56 3.99
CA LEU A 232 8.61 4.14 4.58
C LEU A 232 8.56 2.71 5.14
N ASN A 233 7.42 2.32 5.70
CA ASN A 233 7.21 0.94 6.15
C ASN A 233 7.32 -0.05 4.97
N GLU A 234 6.73 0.27 3.81
CA GLU A 234 6.85 -0.56 2.60
C GLU A 234 8.27 -0.59 2.03
N LEU A 235 9.00 0.53 2.15
CA LEU A 235 10.40 0.60 1.75
C LEU A 235 11.28 -0.36 2.58
N ASP A 236 11.08 -0.42 3.90
CA ASP A 236 11.84 -1.30 4.81
C ASP A 236 11.33 -2.76 4.84
N ARG A 237 10.09 -3.00 4.39
CA ARG A 237 9.45 -4.32 4.45
C ARG A 237 10.36 -5.38 3.81
N SER A 238 10.68 -6.41 4.60
CA SER A 238 11.65 -7.47 4.24
C SER A 238 11.16 -8.88 4.59
N THR A 239 9.87 -9.00 4.90
CA THR A 239 9.22 -10.23 5.34
C THR A 239 8.23 -10.73 4.29
N GLY A 240 8.08 -12.05 4.19
CA GLY A 240 7.10 -12.68 3.31
C GLY A 240 7.44 -12.51 1.83
N ARG A 241 6.41 -12.40 0.99
CA ARG A 241 6.56 -12.23 -0.47
C ARG A 241 7.19 -10.90 -0.88
N TYR A 242 7.27 -9.93 0.04
CA TYR A 242 7.77 -8.57 -0.21
C TYR A 242 9.29 -8.41 -0.03
N ARG A 243 10.00 -9.48 0.39
CA ARG A 243 11.46 -9.43 0.60
C ARG A 243 12.21 -9.00 -0.65
N ASP A 244 11.79 -9.51 -1.80
CA ASP A 244 12.49 -9.35 -3.09
C ASP A 244 11.73 -8.43 -4.05
N GLU A 245 10.75 -7.67 -3.55
CA GLU A 245 9.95 -6.72 -4.36
C GLU A 245 10.71 -5.42 -4.61
N VAL A 246 11.85 -5.54 -5.31
CA VAL A 246 12.75 -4.42 -5.62
C VAL A 246 12.03 -3.35 -6.45
N ASN A 247 11.11 -3.75 -7.34
CA ASN A 247 10.34 -2.81 -8.16
C ASN A 247 9.55 -1.79 -7.32
N LEU A 248 8.93 -2.23 -6.22
CA LEU A 248 8.22 -1.33 -5.31
C LEU A 248 9.19 -0.39 -4.61
N LYS A 249 10.33 -0.92 -4.13
CA LYS A 249 11.37 -0.14 -3.45
C LYS A 249 11.95 0.93 -4.37
N THR A 250 12.21 0.58 -5.63
CA THR A 250 12.63 1.51 -6.68
C THR A 250 11.58 2.58 -6.95
N ALA A 251 10.29 2.21 -7.08
CA ALA A 251 9.21 3.17 -7.29
C ALA A 251 9.05 4.14 -6.10
N ILE A 252 9.18 3.65 -4.87
CA ILE A 252 9.15 4.47 -3.65
C ILE A 252 10.33 5.45 -3.65
N MET A 253 11.56 4.99 -3.90
CA MET A 253 12.73 5.87 -3.94
C MET A 253 12.66 6.89 -5.08
N SER A 254 12.15 6.51 -6.24
CA SER A 254 11.89 7.42 -7.35
C SER A 254 10.89 8.52 -6.94
N PHE A 255 9.79 8.13 -6.29
CA PHE A 255 8.79 9.07 -5.77
C PHE A 255 9.36 10.02 -4.70
N ILE A 256 10.13 9.51 -3.73
CA ILE A 256 10.77 10.33 -2.69
C ILE A 256 11.71 11.36 -3.34
N ASN A 257 12.51 10.95 -4.31
CA ASN A 257 13.39 11.86 -5.04
C ASN A 257 12.61 12.92 -5.81
N ALA A 258 11.48 12.57 -6.43
CA ALA A 258 10.62 13.55 -7.11
C ALA A 258 9.97 14.54 -6.13
N VAL A 259 9.53 14.07 -4.97
CA VAL A 259 8.93 14.91 -3.91
C VAL A 259 9.94 15.89 -3.32
N LEU A 260 11.20 15.46 -3.15
CA LEU A 260 12.24 16.30 -2.58
C LEU A 260 12.76 17.33 -3.57
N ASN A 261 12.93 16.97 -4.84
CA ASN A 261 13.72 17.76 -5.79
C ASN A 261 12.91 18.48 -6.87
N ALA A 262 11.60 18.24 -6.97
CA ALA A 262 10.75 18.92 -7.93
C ALA A 262 9.93 20.05 -7.28
N GLY A 263 9.32 20.90 -8.12
CA GLY A 263 8.45 21.97 -7.69
C GLY A 263 9.17 22.94 -6.74
N ALA A 264 8.60 23.20 -5.56
CA ALA A 264 9.23 24.08 -4.58
C ALA A 264 10.60 23.56 -4.09
N GLY A 265 10.87 22.26 -4.24
CA GLY A 265 12.15 21.67 -3.90
C GLY A 265 13.26 22.00 -4.90
N GLU A 266 12.98 22.48 -6.11
CA GLU A 266 14.02 22.78 -7.10
C GLU A 266 14.88 23.98 -6.67
N ASP A 267 14.23 25.05 -6.23
CA ASP A 267 14.89 26.34 -5.95
C ASP A 267 14.99 26.70 -4.46
N ASN A 268 14.33 25.95 -3.57
CA ASN A 268 14.25 26.31 -2.15
C ASN A 268 14.89 25.25 -1.23
N LEU A 269 16.13 25.52 -0.80
CA LEU A 269 16.86 24.68 0.16
C LEU A 269 16.07 24.44 1.45
N GLU A 270 15.45 25.47 2.04
CA GLU A 270 14.76 25.34 3.33
C GLU A 270 13.57 24.38 3.21
N PHE A 271 12.89 24.43 2.06
CA PHE A 271 11.82 23.51 1.74
C PHE A 271 12.33 22.07 1.55
N ARG A 272 13.43 21.88 0.80
CA ARG A 272 14.08 20.56 0.65
C ARG A 272 14.51 19.98 2.00
N LEU A 273 15.19 20.77 2.81
CA LEU A 273 15.63 20.37 4.15
C LEU A 273 14.45 19.98 5.03
N HIS A 274 13.38 20.78 5.05
CA HIS A 274 12.17 20.47 5.80
C HIS A 274 11.57 19.11 5.43
N LEU A 275 11.34 18.86 4.14
CA LEU A 275 10.83 17.57 3.67
C LEU A 275 11.79 16.41 3.94
N ARG A 276 13.10 16.63 3.76
CA ARG A 276 14.11 15.61 4.03
C ARG A 276 14.12 15.22 5.51
N TYR A 277 13.96 16.18 6.41
CA TYR A 277 13.87 15.89 7.83
C TYR A 277 12.62 15.07 8.19
N GLU A 278 11.50 15.19 7.47
CA GLU A 278 10.36 14.28 7.66
C GLU A 278 10.78 12.81 7.39
N PHE A 279 11.52 12.56 6.31
CA PHE A 279 12.00 11.21 5.98
C PHE A 279 13.10 10.71 6.94
N LEU A 280 14.02 11.59 7.35
CA LEU A 280 15.05 11.25 8.33
C LEU A 280 14.44 10.89 9.69
N MET A 281 13.41 11.62 10.14
CA MET A 281 12.68 11.31 11.38
C MET A 281 11.90 9.99 11.30
N LEU A 282 11.49 9.58 10.10
CA LEU A 282 10.93 8.26 9.85
C LEU A 282 11.98 7.13 9.76
N GLY A 283 13.26 7.45 9.89
CA GLY A 283 14.33 6.47 9.89
C GLY A 283 14.71 5.96 8.50
N ILE A 284 14.65 6.81 7.46
CA ILE A 284 15.02 6.40 6.09
C ILE A 284 16.49 5.94 5.97
N GLN A 285 17.42 6.47 6.77
CA GLN A 285 18.86 6.19 6.60
C GLN A 285 19.21 4.71 6.79
N PRO A 286 18.89 4.05 7.92
CA PRO A 286 19.14 2.61 8.06
C PRO A 286 18.46 1.76 6.97
N VAL A 287 17.32 2.23 6.46
CA VAL A 287 16.61 1.56 5.36
C VAL A 287 17.42 1.65 4.07
N ILE A 288 17.92 2.83 3.70
CA ILE A 288 18.80 3.02 2.54
C ILE A 288 20.02 2.12 2.62
N ASP A 289 20.69 2.05 3.77
CA ASP A 289 21.88 1.22 3.97
C ASP A 289 21.57 -0.27 3.73
N LYS A 290 20.41 -0.75 4.18
CA LYS A 290 19.92 -2.11 3.93
C LYS A 290 19.56 -2.34 2.46
N LEU A 291 19.01 -1.33 1.78
CA LEU A 291 18.60 -1.45 0.37
C LEU A 291 19.77 -1.68 -0.58
N ARG A 292 20.97 -1.19 -0.24
CA ARG A 292 22.21 -1.43 -1.01
C ARG A 292 22.55 -2.91 -1.20
N GLY A 293 22.03 -3.80 -0.35
CA GLY A 293 22.24 -5.24 -0.47
C GLY A 293 21.35 -5.96 -1.50
N HIS A 294 20.50 -5.24 -2.26
CA HIS A 294 19.57 -5.86 -3.23
C HIS A 294 20.15 -6.00 -4.66
N ASP A 295 21.41 -5.61 -4.88
CA ASP A 295 22.12 -5.71 -6.17
C ASP A 295 21.29 -5.23 -7.38
N ASN A 296 20.69 -4.03 -7.28
CA ASN A 296 19.85 -3.48 -8.34
C ASN A 296 20.32 -2.08 -8.77
N ALA A 297 20.93 -2.02 -9.95
CA ALA A 297 21.51 -0.79 -10.48
C ALA A 297 20.51 0.37 -10.62
N THR A 298 19.23 0.12 -10.85
CA THR A 298 18.23 1.19 -10.96
C THR A 298 17.87 1.75 -9.58
N LEU A 299 17.70 0.87 -8.59
CA LEU A 299 17.53 1.29 -7.20
C LEU A 299 18.76 2.05 -6.71
N ASP A 300 19.97 1.52 -6.95
CA ASP A 300 21.22 2.15 -6.52
C ASP A 300 21.38 3.57 -7.07
N ARG A 301 21.03 3.81 -8.33
CA ARG A 301 21.01 5.17 -8.89
C ARG A 301 20.10 6.13 -8.12
N HIS A 302 18.93 5.66 -7.67
CA HIS A 302 18.03 6.50 -6.87
C HIS A 302 18.55 6.72 -5.44
N LEU A 303 19.23 5.74 -4.84
CA LEU A 303 19.87 5.88 -3.53
C LEU A 303 21.07 6.84 -3.61
N ASP A 304 21.90 6.72 -4.67
CA ASP A 304 23.03 7.61 -4.93
C ASP A 304 22.57 9.04 -5.15
N PHE A 305 21.52 9.23 -5.95
CA PHE A 305 20.94 10.55 -6.18
C PHE A 305 20.43 11.19 -4.88
N PHE A 306 19.76 10.42 -4.03
CA PHE A 306 19.29 10.90 -2.73
C PHE A 306 20.44 11.40 -1.84
N GLU A 307 21.53 10.61 -1.72
CA GLU A 307 22.69 10.99 -0.90
C GLU A 307 23.49 12.14 -1.51
N MET A 308 23.63 12.16 -2.84
CA MET A 308 24.30 13.25 -3.56
C MET A 308 23.63 14.59 -3.27
N VAL A 309 22.31 14.69 -3.52
CA VAL A 309 21.54 15.92 -3.26
C VAL A 309 21.59 16.28 -1.77
N ARG A 310 21.51 15.29 -0.87
CA ARG A 310 21.62 15.56 0.56
C ARG A 310 22.96 16.20 0.93
N ASN A 311 24.07 15.68 0.40
CA ASN A 311 25.39 16.23 0.66
C ASN A 311 25.55 17.64 0.07
N GLU A 312 24.94 17.90 -1.09
CA GLU A 312 24.86 19.23 -1.70
C GLU A 312 24.08 20.21 -0.81
N ASP A 313 22.91 19.79 -0.30
CA ASP A 313 22.08 20.59 0.60
C ASP A 313 22.77 20.87 1.94
N ASP A 314 23.45 19.88 2.52
CA ASP A 314 24.23 20.04 3.75
C ASP A 314 25.39 21.02 3.54
N SER A 315 26.03 20.96 2.37
CA SER A 315 27.10 21.89 1.98
C SER A 315 26.57 23.31 1.75
N GLU A 316 25.41 23.45 1.10
CA GLU A 316 24.75 24.75 0.90
C GLU A 316 24.35 25.35 2.25
N LEU A 317 23.80 24.56 3.16
CA LEU A 317 23.46 24.98 4.52
C LEU A 317 24.70 25.45 5.28
N ALA A 318 25.80 24.69 5.23
CA ALA A 318 27.04 25.04 5.93
C ALA A 318 27.64 26.35 5.41
N LYS A 319 27.59 26.57 4.09
CA LYS A 319 28.03 27.84 3.48
C LYS A 319 27.25 29.05 3.99
N ARG A 320 25.95 28.92 4.31
CA ARG A 320 25.15 30.03 4.90
C ARG A 320 25.65 30.47 6.28
N PHE A 321 26.50 29.67 6.93
CA PHE A 321 27.07 29.95 8.25
C PHE A 321 28.59 30.13 8.24
N ASP A 322 29.20 30.24 7.05
CA ASP A 322 30.66 30.27 6.86
C ASP A 322 31.36 29.04 7.47
N MET A 323 30.72 27.87 7.36
CA MET A 323 31.23 26.60 7.88
C MET A 323 31.44 25.58 6.75
N THR A 324 32.33 24.61 6.98
CA THR A 324 32.54 23.49 6.06
C THR A 324 31.51 22.39 6.23
N HIS A 325 31.01 22.20 7.45
CA HIS A 325 30.00 21.21 7.78
C HIS A 325 29.17 21.69 8.96
N VAL A 326 27.88 21.35 8.96
CA VAL A 326 26.96 21.53 10.08
C VAL A 326 26.52 20.14 10.53
N ASP A 327 26.94 19.74 11.74
CA ASP A 327 26.49 18.48 12.33
C ASP A 327 25.06 18.62 12.86
N THR A 328 24.10 18.30 12.00
CA THR A 328 22.66 18.32 12.32
C THR A 328 22.25 17.24 13.32
N LYS A 329 23.15 16.33 13.69
CA LYS A 329 22.91 15.28 14.69
C LYS A 329 23.39 15.69 16.09
N SER A 330 24.19 16.75 16.21
CA SER A 330 24.69 17.25 17.50
C SER A 330 23.85 18.42 18.01
N ALA A 331 23.05 18.18 19.04
CA ALA A 331 22.27 19.22 19.70
C ALA A 331 23.14 20.40 20.19
N GLY A 332 24.36 20.10 20.69
CA GLY A 332 25.30 21.13 21.13
C GLY A 332 25.81 22.01 19.99
N GLN A 333 26.21 21.41 18.86
CA GLN A 333 26.68 22.18 17.70
C GLN A 333 25.54 23.00 17.08
N MET A 334 24.35 22.40 16.96
CA MET A 334 23.15 23.10 16.48
C MET A 334 22.80 24.28 17.38
N PHE A 335 22.89 24.10 18.70
CA PHE A 335 22.65 25.17 19.65
C PHE A 335 23.64 26.32 19.51
N GLU A 336 24.94 26.05 19.41
CA GLU A 336 25.95 27.09 19.23
C GLU A 336 25.74 27.86 17.91
N LEU A 337 25.35 27.18 16.84
CA LEU A 337 24.98 27.81 15.57
C LEU A 337 23.75 28.73 15.69
N ILE A 338 22.68 28.25 16.31
CA ILE A 338 21.45 29.03 16.53
C ILE A 338 21.75 30.23 17.42
N LYS A 339 22.49 30.03 18.52
CA LYS A 339 22.93 31.08 19.42
C LYS A 339 23.74 32.12 18.66
N LYS A 340 24.78 31.73 17.91
CA LYS A 340 25.59 32.64 17.08
C LYS A 340 24.74 33.46 16.12
N LYS A 341 23.76 32.82 15.46
CA LYS A 341 22.84 33.48 14.52
C LYS A 341 21.93 34.52 15.21
N LEU A 342 21.49 34.23 16.43
CA LEU A 342 20.47 35.03 17.12
C LEU A 342 21.03 36.02 18.15
N ASN A 343 22.27 35.86 18.64
CA ASN A 343 22.86 36.53 19.83
C ASN A 343 22.74 38.06 19.88
N HIS A 344 22.50 38.71 18.75
CA HIS A 344 22.38 40.17 18.63
C HIS A 344 21.15 40.58 17.80
N THR A 345 20.09 39.77 17.85
CA THR A 345 18.82 40.02 17.17
C THR A 345 17.70 40.14 18.19
N ASP A 346 16.61 40.81 17.82
CA ASP A 346 15.38 40.86 18.61
C ASP A 346 14.74 39.47 18.80
N ALA A 347 15.24 38.45 18.09
CA ALA A 347 14.80 37.07 18.24
C ALA A 347 15.48 36.30 19.38
N TYR A 348 16.60 36.80 19.93
CA TYR A 348 17.31 36.13 21.03
C TYR A 348 16.46 35.91 22.29
N PRO A 349 15.64 36.88 22.75
CA PRO A 349 14.74 36.67 23.88
C PRO A 349 13.73 35.53 23.64
N TYR A 350 13.27 35.34 22.40
CA TYR A 350 12.39 34.22 22.06
C TYR A 350 13.12 32.88 22.11
N LEU A 351 14.38 32.81 21.65
CA LEU A 351 15.21 31.61 21.82
C LEU A 351 15.37 31.25 23.30
N LEU A 352 15.71 32.22 24.14
CA LEU A 352 15.81 32.02 25.59
C LEU A 352 14.48 31.54 26.19
N SER A 353 13.37 32.16 25.80
CA SER A 353 12.03 31.74 26.22
C SER A 353 11.75 30.29 25.83
N ILE A 354 12.05 29.88 24.58
CA ILE A 354 11.90 28.48 24.15
C ILE A 354 12.70 27.53 25.04
N LEU A 355 13.99 27.84 25.30
CA LEU A 355 14.84 27.00 26.15
C LEU A 355 14.33 26.93 27.60
N GLN A 356 13.83 28.03 28.15
CA GLN A 356 13.20 28.07 29.48
C GLN A 356 11.98 27.15 29.55
N HIS A 357 11.15 27.12 28.51
CA HIS A 357 10.02 26.19 28.43
C HIS A 357 10.49 24.74 28.24
N CYS A 358 11.57 24.50 27.48
CA CYS A 358 12.17 23.16 27.36
C CYS A 358 12.65 22.61 28.71
N LEU A 359 13.08 23.44 29.66
CA LEU A 359 13.42 23.01 31.03
C LEU A 359 12.21 22.50 31.82
N GLN A 360 10.99 22.87 31.43
CA GLN A 360 9.76 22.41 32.08
C GLN A 360 9.29 21.05 31.54
N MET A 361 9.90 20.53 30.47
CA MET A 361 9.54 19.22 29.95
C MET A 361 9.88 18.16 31.00
N PRO A 362 8.93 17.29 31.37
CA PRO A 362 9.17 16.29 32.40
C PRO A 362 10.27 15.34 31.95
N CYS A 363 11.34 15.26 32.73
CA CYS A 363 12.32 14.19 32.62
C CYS A 363 11.66 12.93 33.19
N GLU A 364 11.05 12.11 32.33
CA GLU A 364 10.73 10.74 32.69
C GLU A 364 12.05 9.98 32.88
N TYR A 365 12.61 10.04 34.09
CA TYR A 365 13.47 8.97 34.54
C TYR A 365 12.59 7.73 34.57
N ILE A 366 12.71 6.89 33.55
CA ILE A 366 12.24 5.50 33.64
C ILE A 366 13.03 4.91 34.80
N ASN A 367 12.44 4.97 36.01
CA ASN A 367 12.86 4.19 37.14
C ASN A 367 12.61 2.74 36.74
N ARG A 368 13.62 2.13 36.09
CA ARG A 368 13.70 0.69 35.92
C ARG A 368 13.92 0.12 37.31
N TYR A 369 12.83 -0.23 37.98
CA TYR A 369 12.82 -1.17 39.10
C TYR A 369 12.86 -2.59 38.57
#